data_AF-A0AAW4KY51-F1
#
_entry.id   AF-A0AAW4KY51-F1
#
_cell.length_a   1.000
_cell.length_b   1.000
_cell.length_c   1.000
_cell.angle_alpha   90.00
_cell.angle_beta   90.00
_cell.angle_gamma   90.00
#
_symmetry.space_group_name_H-M   'P 1'
#
loop_
_entity.id
_entity.type
_entity.pdbx_description
1 polymer ?
#
loop_
_entity_poly.entity_id
_entity_poly.type
_entity_poly.pdbx_seq_one_letter_code
_entity_poly.pdbx_strand_id
1 'polypeptide(L)'
;ATCAEQLIYEVHDPAAYLTPDVTADFSQVGFVEEGVDRVRAQGASGRARPDQLKVSVGYLDGWIGEGQMSYGGPGAVARAQLAREVV
;
A
#
# COMPACT_ATOMS: atom_id res chain seq x y z
N ALA A 1 7.68 -15.34 -17.34
CA ALA A 1 7.77 -15.40 -15.87
C ALA A 1 7.85 -16.87 -15.46
N THR A 2 8.94 -17.30 -14.83
CA THR A 2 9.07 -18.63 -14.20
C THR A 2 8.71 -18.57 -12.71
N CYS A 3 8.47 -19.71 -12.05
CA CYS A 3 8.27 -19.75 -10.60
C CYS A 3 9.47 -19.16 -9.84
N ALA A 4 10.69 -19.40 -10.33
CA ALA A 4 11.91 -18.86 -9.73
C ALA A 4 11.99 -17.32 -9.87
N GLU A 5 11.66 -16.79 -11.05
CA GLU A 5 11.59 -15.33 -11.27
C GLU A 5 10.55 -14.67 -10.37
N GLN A 6 9.40 -15.31 -10.16
CA GLN A 6 8.35 -14.79 -9.27
C GLN A 6 8.77 -14.83 -7.80
N LEU A 7 9.50 -15.86 -7.37
CA LEU A 7 9.98 -15.96 -5.98
C LEU A 7 10.89 -14.80 -5.59
N ILE A 8 11.74 -14.34 -6.51
CA ILE A 8 12.72 -13.28 -6.23
C ILE A 8 12.20 -11.87 -6.56
N TYR A 9 11.00 -11.75 -7.12
CA TYR A 9 10.42 -10.46 -7.45
C TYR A 9 10.16 -9.66 -6.17
N GLU A 10 10.66 -8.43 -6.11
CA GLU A 10 10.56 -7.54 -4.93
C GLU A 10 11.16 -8.11 -3.63
N VAL A 11 11.93 -9.19 -3.72
CA VAL A 11 12.69 -9.74 -2.60
C VAL A 11 14.09 -9.15 -2.63
N HIS A 12 14.41 -8.34 -1.62
CA HIS A 12 15.73 -7.74 -1.50
C HIS A 12 16.77 -8.73 -0.95
N ASP A 13 16.52 -9.28 0.25
CA ASP A 13 17.34 -10.31 0.87
C ASP A 13 16.50 -11.60 1.01
N PRO A 14 16.75 -12.63 0.17
CA PRO A 14 16.05 -13.90 0.25
C PRO A 14 16.28 -14.66 1.55
N ALA A 15 17.41 -14.46 2.24
CA ALA A 15 17.70 -15.14 3.52
C ALA A 15 17.06 -14.44 4.74
N ALA A 16 16.52 -13.24 4.54
CA ALA A 16 15.90 -12.44 5.60
C ALA A 16 14.71 -11.60 5.10
N TYR A 17 13.79 -12.22 4.36
CA TYR A 17 12.59 -11.55 3.90
C TYR A 17 11.64 -11.27 5.07
N LEU A 18 11.47 -9.99 5.42
CA LEU A 18 10.73 -9.59 6.60
C LEU A 18 9.21 -9.67 6.35
N THR A 19 8.54 -10.51 7.13
CA THR A 19 7.07 -10.56 7.21
C THR A 19 6.62 -10.30 8.66
N PRO A 20 5.34 -10.01 8.91
CA PRO A 20 4.87 -9.71 10.26
C PRO A 20 5.02 -10.85 11.28
N ASP A 21 5.03 -12.10 10.82
CA ASP A 21 4.97 -13.29 11.67
C ASP A 21 6.28 -14.09 11.68
N VAL A 22 7.11 -13.93 10.65
CA VAL A 22 8.38 -14.65 10.51
C VAL A 22 9.37 -13.82 9.69
N THR A 23 10.65 -13.91 10.01
CA THR A 23 11.68 -13.53 9.05
C THR A 23 11.91 -14.73 8.14
N ALA A 24 11.32 -14.71 6.95
CA ALA A 24 11.34 -15.82 6.01
C ALA A 24 12.71 -15.96 5.33
N ASP A 25 13.15 -17.20 5.15
CA ASP A 25 14.35 -17.56 4.42
C ASP A 25 13.96 -18.43 3.22
N PHE A 26 14.08 -17.83 2.04
CA PHE A 26 13.87 -18.45 0.74
C PHE A 26 15.18 -18.83 0.04
N SER A 27 16.35 -18.63 0.67
CA SER A 27 17.66 -18.85 0.05
C SER A 27 17.93 -20.31 -0.36
N GLN A 28 17.22 -21.25 0.26
CA GLN A 28 17.29 -22.68 -0.03
C GLN A 28 16.05 -23.21 -0.77
N VAL A 29 15.17 -22.33 -1.26
CA VAL A 29 13.97 -22.75 -1.98
C VAL A 29 14.36 -23.30 -3.35
N GLY A 30 14.00 -24.56 -3.58
CA GLY A 30 14.09 -25.24 -4.87
C GLY A 30 12.70 -25.57 -5.42
N PHE A 31 12.65 -25.74 -6.74
CA PHE A 31 11.43 -26.11 -7.47
C PHE A 31 11.60 -27.48 -8.14
N VAL A 32 10.56 -28.32 -8.06
CA VAL A 32 10.47 -29.62 -8.72
C VAL A 32 9.20 -29.65 -9.56
N GLU A 33 9.33 -29.94 -10.86
CA GLU A 33 8.18 -30.16 -11.73
C GLU A 33 7.58 -31.53 -11.44
N GLU A 34 6.32 -31.58 -10.99
CA GLU A 34 5.63 -32.82 -10.62
C GLU A 34 4.61 -33.27 -11.67
N GLY A 35 4.42 -32.51 -12.73
CA GLY A 35 3.49 -32.80 -13.82
C GLY A 35 3.08 -31.54 -14.57
N VAL A 36 2.17 -31.72 -15.54
CA VAL A 36 1.61 -30.60 -16.32
C VAL A 36 0.99 -29.57 -15.37
N ASP A 37 1.44 -28.32 -15.50
CA ASP A 37 1.01 -27.17 -14.70
C ASP A 37 1.15 -27.34 -13.18
N ARG A 38 2.08 -28.21 -12.73
CA ARG A 38 2.30 -28.49 -11.30
C ARG A 38 3.77 -28.46 -10.94
N VAL A 39 4.12 -27.48 -10.10
CA VAL A 39 5.46 -27.33 -9.53
C VAL A 39 5.39 -27.36 -8.01
N ARG A 40 6.24 -28.17 -7.38
CA ARG A 40 6.45 -28.16 -5.93
C ARG A 40 7.59 -27.22 -5.58
N ALA A 41 7.34 -26.27 -4.69
CA ALA A 41 8.39 -25.51 -4.01
C ALA A 41 8.72 -26.16 -2.66
N GLN A 42 10.00 -26.25 -2.31
CA GLN A 42 10.46 -26.85 -1.05
C GLN A 42 11.75 -26.17 -0.57
N GLY A 43 12.06 -26.29 0.73
CA GLY A 43 13.29 -25.71 1.30
C GLY A 43 13.13 -24.29 1.89
N ALA A 44 11.91 -23.75 1.93
CA ALA A 44 11.65 -22.53 2.67
C ALA A 44 11.80 -22.78 4.18
N SER A 45 12.38 -21.81 4.88
CA SER A 45 12.48 -21.81 6.34
C SER A 45 12.28 -20.41 6.90
N GLY A 46 12.52 -20.23 8.19
CA GLY A 46 12.41 -18.92 8.81
C GLY A 46 12.88 -18.90 10.25
N ARG A 47 13.10 -17.69 10.74
CA ARG A 47 13.46 -17.40 12.13
C ARG A 47 12.42 -16.48 12.76
N ALA A 48 12.60 -16.17 14.05
CA ALA A 48 11.68 -15.31 14.80
C ALA A 48 11.28 -14.05 14.01
N ARG A 49 10.02 -13.63 14.20
CA ARG A 49 9.48 -12.39 13.62
C ARG A 49 10.38 -11.18 13.96
N PRO A 50 10.45 -10.16 13.11
CA PRO A 50 11.19 -8.95 13.42
C PRO A 50 10.57 -8.20 14.61
N ASP A 51 11.42 -7.55 15.40
CA ASP A 51 10.99 -6.72 16.53
C ASP A 51 10.17 -5.50 16.08
N GLN A 52 10.43 -5.02 14.87
CA GLN A 52 9.78 -3.85 14.27
C GLN A 52 8.95 -4.26 13.05
N LEU A 53 7.76 -3.70 12.94
CA LEU A 53 6.86 -3.90 11.81
C LEU A 53 6.84 -2.66 10.92
N LYS A 54 6.92 -2.87 9.60
CA LYS A 54 6.59 -1.84 8.62
C LYS A 54 5.07 -1.70 8.59
N VAL A 55 4.57 -0.54 9.01
CA VAL A 55 3.14 -0.23 9.01
C VAL A 55 2.85 0.92 8.05
N SER A 56 1.70 0.87 7.38
CA SER A 56 1.14 2.01 6.66
C SER A 56 0.08 2.65 7.55
N VAL A 57 0.27 3.92 7.92
CA VAL A 57 -0.62 4.65 8.82
C VAL A 57 -1.28 5.78 8.03
N GLY A 58 -2.59 5.71 7.86
CA GLY A 58 -3.38 6.84 7.39
C GLY A 58 -3.87 7.64 8.60
N TYR A 59 -3.52 8.92 8.66
CA TYR A 59 -4.08 9.85 9.64
C TYR A 59 -4.43 11.18 8.96
N LEU A 60 -5.43 11.87 9.51
CA LEU A 60 -5.85 13.18 9.02
C LEU A 60 -4.84 14.23 9.52
N ASP A 61 -3.86 14.53 8.68
CA ASP A 61 -2.87 15.58 8.91
C ASP A 61 -3.05 16.74 7.93
N GLY A 62 -4.19 17.41 8.05
CA GLY A 62 -4.58 18.45 7.11
C GLY A 62 -5.45 19.50 7.74
N TRP A 63 -5.53 20.63 7.06
CA TRP A 63 -6.39 21.74 7.44
C TRP A 63 -7.63 21.76 6.55
N ILE A 64 -8.80 21.96 7.15
CA ILE A 64 -10.02 22.28 6.41
C ILE A 64 -10.05 23.80 6.25
N GLY A 65 -10.07 24.27 5.00
CA GLY A 65 -10.33 25.67 4.68
C GLY A 65 -11.81 25.89 4.38
N GLU A 66 -12.43 26.85 5.05
CA GLU A 66 -13.77 27.33 4.71
C GLU A 66 -13.70 28.78 4.23
N GLY A 67 -14.36 29.08 3.10
CA GLY A 67 -14.49 30.43 2.57
C GLY A 67 -15.97 30.81 2.47
N GLN A 68 -16.34 31.95 3.04
CA GLN A 68 -17.70 32.49 2.99
C GLN A 68 -17.69 33.89 2.38
N MET A 69 -18.76 34.22 1.65
CA MET A 69 -18.98 35.56 1.08
C MET A 69 -20.35 36.09 1.50
N SER A 70 -20.35 37.24 2.16
CA SER A 70 -21.57 37.89 2.68
C SER A 70 -21.95 39.09 1.81
N TYR A 71 -23.25 39.22 1.51
CA TYR A 71 -23.80 40.32 0.73
C TYR A 71 -24.83 41.10 1.54
N GLY A 72 -24.66 42.43 1.60
CA GLY A 72 -25.54 43.34 2.35
C GLY A 72 -26.04 44.54 1.53
N GLY A 73 -27.19 45.09 1.93
CA GLY A 73 -27.83 46.25 1.30
C GLY A 73 -28.75 45.91 0.10
N PRO A 74 -29.30 46.93 -0.58
CA PRO A 74 -30.15 46.73 -1.75
C PRO A 74 -29.46 45.87 -2.81
N GLY A 75 -30.18 44.90 -3.38
CA GLY A 75 -29.63 43.98 -4.38
C GLY A 75 -28.71 42.88 -3.83
N ALA A 76 -28.63 42.69 -2.50
CA ALA A 76 -27.83 41.62 -1.90
C ALA A 76 -28.18 40.22 -2.44
N VAL A 77 -29.47 39.90 -2.55
CA VAL A 77 -29.93 38.58 -3.04
C VAL A 77 -29.47 38.33 -4.47
N ALA A 78 -29.65 39.29 -5.38
CA ALA A 78 -29.22 39.16 -6.77
C ALA A 78 -27.71 38.96 -6.90
N ARG A 79 -26.91 39.68 -6.09
CA ARG A 79 -25.44 39.51 -6.07
C ARG A 79 -25.01 38.17 -5.48
N ALA A 80 -25.69 37.69 -4.44
CA ALA A 80 -25.43 36.37 -3.87
C ALA A 80 -25.77 35.25 -4.86
N GLN A 81 -26.87 35.38 -5.60
CA GLN A 81 -27.26 34.43 -6.65
C GLN A 81 -26.23 34.41 -7.78
N LEU A 82 -25.81 35.58 -8.27
CA LEU A 82 -24.77 35.67 -9.29
C LEU A 82 -23.46 35.05 -8.82
N ALA A 83 -23.03 35.32 -7.59
CA ALA A 83 -21.80 34.75 -7.04
C ALA A 83 -21.86 33.22 -6.95
N ARG A 84 -23.03 32.66 -6.60
CA ARG A 84 -23.27 31.21 -6.60
C ARG A 84 -23.21 30.60 -8.01
N GLU A 85 -23.57 31.34 -9.05
CA GLU A 85 -23.48 30.86 -10.43
C GLU A 85 -22.05 30.87 -10.97
N VAL A 86 -21.19 31.74 -10.43
CA VAL A 86 -19.80 31.95 -10.90
C VAL A 86 -18.80 31.05 -10.19
N VAL A 87 -18.99 30.78 -8.89
CA VAL A 87 -18.10 29.97 -8.03
C VAL A 87 -18.63 28.55 -7.91
#